data_AF-T1APL4-F1
#
_entry.id   AF-T1APL4-F1
#
_cell.length_a   1.000
_cell.length_b   1.000
_cell.length_c   1.000
_cell.angle_alpha   90.00
_cell.angle_beta   90.00
_cell.angle_gamma   90.00
#
_symmetry.space_group_name_H-M   'P 1'
#
loop_
_entity.id
_entity.type
_entity.pdbx_description
1 polymer ?
#
loop_
_entity_poly.entity_id
_entity_poly.type
_entity_poly.pdbx_seq_one_letter_code
_entity_poly.pdbx_strand_id
1 'polypeptide(L)'
;FPPHFAIIVDTAGRSGIDAELIAELRQIHDVVKPDETILVLDAAMGQSAGRSAKAFQEAVGLTGVILTKLDGSAKGGGALSAVAASGAPILFIGTGEHLDELERFDPTRFVSRLLGMGDLQTLLERFEDLRGKEEAQKASEHLISGRFTLRDLRTQL
;
A
#
# COMPACT_ATOMS: atom_id res chain seq x y z
N PHE A 1 3.53 -29.46 16.04
CA PHE A 1 3.42 -28.96 14.65
C PHE A 1 4.73 -29.26 13.94
N PRO A 2 4.73 -29.79 12.69
CA PRO A 2 5.95 -29.91 11.90
C PRO A 2 6.56 -28.51 11.66
N PRO A 3 7.85 -28.39 11.28
CA PRO A 3 8.46 -27.09 11.04
C PRO A 3 7.80 -26.44 9.82
N HIS A 4 6.86 -25.53 10.08
CA HIS A 4 6.30 -24.65 9.08
C HIS A 4 7.19 -23.41 8.97
N PHE A 5 7.57 -23.03 7.76
CA PHE A 5 8.37 -21.83 7.51
C PHE A 5 7.56 -20.53 7.73
N ALA A 6 6.23 -20.61 7.73
CA ALA A 6 5.31 -19.52 8.00
C ALA A 6 3.98 -20.04 8.55
N ILE A 7 3.34 -19.25 9.43
CA ILE A 7 1.99 -19.50 9.96
C ILE A 7 1.15 -18.27 9.61
N ILE A 8 0.01 -18.48 8.94
CA ILE A 8 -0.94 -17.41 8.63
C ILE A 8 -2.15 -17.59 9.54
N VAL A 9 -2.47 -16.55 10.30
CA VAL A 9 -3.66 -16.50 11.16
C VAL A 9 -4.66 -15.58 10.49
N ASP A 10 -5.74 -16.16 9.98
CA ASP A 10 -6.87 -15.40 9.44
C ASP A 10 -7.84 -15.06 10.56
N THR A 11 -8.28 -13.80 10.61
CA THR A 11 -9.20 -13.28 11.64
C THR A 11 -10.54 -12.94 11.03
N ALA A 12 -11.61 -12.99 11.81
CA ALA A 12 -12.94 -12.61 11.32
C ALA A 12 -12.96 -11.16 10.79
N GLY A 13 -13.56 -10.96 9.62
CA GLY A 13 -13.81 -9.63 9.06
C GLY A 13 -15.07 -8.99 9.64
N ARG A 14 -15.09 -7.64 9.74
CA ARG A 14 -16.30 -6.86 10.08
C ARG A 14 -16.42 -5.63 9.18
N SER A 15 -17.65 -5.24 8.86
CA SER A 15 -17.96 -4.09 7.98
C SER A 15 -17.70 -2.72 8.61
N GLY A 16 -17.25 -2.68 9.87
CA GLY A 16 -16.94 -1.46 10.60
C GLY A 16 -16.04 -1.74 11.78
N ILE A 17 -15.43 -0.67 12.30
CA ILE A 17 -14.61 -0.73 13.51
C ILE A 17 -15.50 -0.40 14.69
N ASP A 18 -15.64 -1.39 15.56
CA ASP A 18 -16.26 -1.25 16.87
C ASP A 18 -15.24 -1.62 17.96
N ALA A 19 -15.58 -1.29 19.20
CA ALA A 19 -14.68 -1.52 20.34
C ALA A 19 -14.49 -3.01 20.65
N GLU A 20 -15.46 -3.86 20.31
CA GLU A 20 -15.40 -5.29 20.54
C GLU A 20 -14.36 -5.94 19.62
N LEU A 21 -14.37 -5.58 18.33
CA LEU A 21 -13.38 -6.01 17.35
C LEU A 21 -11.96 -5.63 17.77
N ILE A 22 -11.77 -4.39 18.22
CA ILE A 22 -10.44 -3.93 18.65
C ILE A 22 -9.96 -4.68 19.89
N ALA A 23 -10.86 -5.00 20.83
CA ALA A 23 -10.53 -5.80 21.99
C ALA A 23 -10.14 -7.23 21.61
N GLU A 24 -10.91 -7.86 20.71
CA GLU A 24 -10.62 -9.20 20.18
C GLU A 24 -9.26 -9.24 19.46
N LEU A 25 -8.99 -8.28 18.58
CA LEU A 25 -7.72 -8.19 17.85
C LEU A 25 -6.52 -8.04 18.79
N ARG A 26 -6.64 -7.24 19.85
CA ARG A 26 -5.59 -7.11 20.88
C ARG A 26 -5.34 -8.43 21.59
N GLN A 27 -6.40 -9.15 21.95
CA GLN A 27 -6.27 -10.47 22.60
C GLN A 27 -5.58 -11.48 21.69
N ILE A 28 -5.97 -11.55 20.42
CA ILE A 28 -5.33 -12.44 19.43
C ILE A 28 -3.86 -12.05 19.27
N HIS A 29 -3.57 -10.76 19.10
CA HIS A 29 -2.20 -10.26 18.92
C HIS A 29 -1.31 -10.57 20.14
N ASP A 30 -1.79 -10.40 21.36
CA ASP A 30 -1.02 -10.66 22.58
C ASP A 30 -0.70 -12.15 22.80
N VAL A 31 -1.59 -13.04 22.35
CA VAL A 31 -1.40 -14.48 22.43
C VAL A 31 -0.49 -14.98 21.31
N VAL A 32 -0.73 -14.53 20.08
CA VAL A 32 -0.01 -15.00 18.88
C VAL A 32 1.39 -14.39 18.79
N LYS A 33 1.55 -13.12 19.19
CA LYS A 33 2.79 -12.32 19.07
C LYS A 33 3.36 -12.38 17.65
N PRO A 34 2.61 -11.93 16.64
CA PRO A 34 3.01 -12.06 15.25
C PRO A 34 4.25 -11.23 14.93
N ASP A 35 5.09 -11.73 14.03
CA ASP A 35 6.20 -10.96 13.42
C ASP A 35 5.67 -9.90 12.45
N GLU A 36 4.54 -10.20 11.79
CA GLU A 36 3.92 -9.37 10.76
C GLU A 36 2.41 -9.24 11.02
N THR A 37 1.90 -8.02 11.02
CA THR A 37 0.47 -7.71 11.17
C THR A 37 0.00 -6.96 9.94
N ILE A 38 -0.79 -7.64 9.11
CA ILE A 38 -1.18 -7.16 7.78
C ILE A 38 -2.66 -6.85 7.76
N LEU A 39 -3.01 -5.63 7.35
CA LEU A 39 -4.41 -5.22 7.16
C LEU A 39 -4.83 -5.44 5.70
N VAL A 40 -5.93 -6.14 5.49
CA VAL A 40 -6.53 -6.33 4.15
C VAL A 40 -7.66 -5.33 3.95
N LEU A 41 -7.60 -4.51 2.91
CA LEU A 41 -8.58 -3.47 2.60
C LEU A 41 -9.12 -3.62 1.18
N ASP A 42 -10.42 -3.39 1.02
CA ASP A 42 -11.06 -3.27 -0.28
C ASP A 42 -10.75 -1.90 -0.89
N ALA A 43 -10.24 -1.88 -2.14
CA ALA A 43 -9.87 -0.66 -2.84
C ALA A 43 -11.03 0.33 -3.01
N ALA A 44 -12.28 -0.13 -2.96
CA ALA A 44 -13.47 0.70 -3.07
C ALA A 44 -13.82 1.50 -1.79
N MET A 45 -13.20 1.19 -0.64
CA MET A 45 -13.53 1.80 0.66
C MET A 45 -13.29 3.33 0.74
N GLY A 46 -12.51 3.90 -0.19
CA GLY A 46 -12.25 5.34 -0.24
C GLY A 46 -11.71 5.88 1.09
N GLN A 47 -12.22 7.03 1.55
CA GLN A 47 -11.74 7.69 2.77
C GLN A 47 -11.93 6.86 4.06
N SER A 48 -12.84 5.89 4.07
CA SER A 48 -13.05 5.02 5.24
C SER A 48 -11.88 4.06 5.48
N ALA A 49 -11.07 3.77 4.45
CA ALA A 49 -9.86 2.97 4.55
C ALA A 49 -8.83 3.59 5.51
N GLY A 50 -8.63 4.92 5.45
CA GLY A 50 -7.68 5.62 6.30
C GLY A 50 -8.07 5.58 7.79
N ARG A 51 -9.36 5.80 8.09
CA ARG A 51 -9.88 5.63 9.46
C ARG A 51 -9.64 4.21 9.98
N SER A 52 -9.79 3.24 9.09
CA SER A 52 -9.61 1.84 9.47
C SER A 52 -8.16 1.49 9.74
N ALA A 53 -7.28 1.86 8.81
CA ALA A 53 -5.84 1.66 8.96
C ALA A 53 -5.31 2.32 10.24
N LYS A 54 -5.76 3.52 10.59
CA LYS A 54 -5.37 4.21 11.83
C LYS A 54 -5.79 3.45 13.08
N ALA A 55 -7.05 3.01 13.17
CA ALA A 55 -7.54 2.32 14.36
C ALA A 55 -6.81 0.98 14.58
N PHE A 56 -6.56 0.23 13.51
CA PHE A 56 -5.80 -1.02 13.59
C PHE A 56 -4.32 -0.76 13.92
N GLN A 57 -3.71 0.28 13.35
CA GLN A 57 -2.35 0.70 13.70
C GLN A 57 -2.22 1.00 15.20
N GLU A 58 -3.16 1.75 15.78
CA GLU A 58 -3.16 2.10 17.21
C GLU A 58 -3.48 0.89 18.11
N ALA A 59 -4.17 -0.12 17.59
CA ALA A 59 -4.57 -1.29 18.35
C ALA A 59 -3.48 -2.37 18.44
N VAL A 60 -2.91 -2.73 17.29
CA VAL A 60 -2.05 -3.91 17.14
C VAL A 60 -0.74 -3.62 16.40
N GLY A 61 -0.57 -2.42 15.83
CA GLY A 61 0.61 -2.07 15.04
C GLY A 61 0.68 -2.82 13.72
N LEU A 62 0.39 -2.14 12.61
CA LEU A 62 0.46 -2.73 11.28
C LEU A 62 1.90 -2.68 10.75
N THR A 63 2.33 -3.78 10.15
CA THR A 63 3.58 -3.86 9.40
C THR A 63 3.35 -3.72 7.90
N GLY A 64 2.13 -3.94 7.42
CA GLY A 64 1.78 -3.75 6.03
C GLY A 64 0.28 -3.75 5.74
N VAL A 65 -0.04 -3.41 4.50
CA VAL A 65 -1.41 -3.38 3.97
C VAL A 65 -1.47 -4.19 2.67
N ILE A 66 -2.54 -4.95 2.49
CA ILE A 66 -2.91 -5.57 1.21
C ILE A 66 -4.18 -4.91 0.71
N LEU A 67 -4.20 -4.55 -0.57
CA LEU A 67 -5.38 -3.98 -1.22
C LEU A 67 -6.02 -5.01 -2.11
N THR A 68 -7.33 -5.19 -2.05
CA THR A 68 -8.06 -6.14 -2.90
C THR A 68 -9.02 -5.43 -3.83
N LYS A 69 -9.49 -6.14 -4.87
CA LYS A 69 -10.50 -5.68 -5.86
C LYS A 69 -10.07 -4.45 -6.67
N LEU A 70 -8.80 -4.36 -7.04
CA LEU A 70 -8.28 -3.25 -7.86
C LEU A 70 -8.66 -3.34 -9.34
N ASP A 71 -9.22 -4.44 -9.78
CA ASP A 71 -9.81 -4.70 -11.10
C ASP A 71 -11.19 -4.03 -11.29
N GLY A 72 -11.82 -3.62 -10.21
CA GLY A 72 -13.09 -2.89 -10.24
C GLY A 72 -12.96 -1.41 -10.65
N SER A 73 -14.04 -0.65 -10.51
CA SER A 73 -14.08 0.80 -10.77
C SER A 73 -13.32 1.66 -9.74
N ALA A 74 -12.63 1.03 -8.80
CA ALA A 74 -11.97 1.67 -7.69
C ALA A 74 -10.71 2.42 -8.17
N LYS A 75 -10.71 3.75 -8.03
CA LYS A 75 -9.58 4.61 -8.42
C LYS A 75 -8.40 4.56 -7.43
N GLY A 76 -8.28 3.54 -6.59
CA GLY A 76 -7.16 3.37 -5.65
C GLY A 76 -7.02 4.41 -4.53
N GLY A 77 -7.84 5.46 -4.45
CA GLY A 77 -7.68 6.53 -3.46
C GLY A 77 -7.72 6.08 -1.99
N GLY A 78 -8.46 5.00 -1.68
CA GLY A 78 -8.49 4.42 -0.33
C GLY A 78 -7.13 3.86 0.12
N ALA A 79 -6.31 3.39 -0.81
CA ALA A 79 -4.95 2.92 -0.56
C ALA A 79 -4.06 4.01 0.01
N LEU A 80 -4.07 5.18 -0.65
CA LEU A 80 -3.29 6.34 -0.23
C LEU A 80 -3.73 6.82 1.15
N SER A 81 -5.05 6.82 1.40
CA SER A 81 -5.60 7.14 2.72
C SER A 81 -5.16 6.15 3.81
N ALA A 82 -5.09 4.86 3.51
CA ALA A 82 -4.62 3.85 4.45
C ALA A 82 -3.14 4.05 4.81
N VAL A 83 -2.27 4.16 3.79
CA VAL A 83 -0.83 4.39 3.98
C VAL A 83 -0.56 5.67 4.74
N ALA A 84 -1.23 6.77 4.38
CA ALA A 84 -1.06 8.06 5.05
C ALA A 84 -1.49 8.04 6.52
N ALA A 85 -2.47 7.20 6.87
CA ALA A 85 -3.04 7.15 8.22
C ALA A 85 -2.35 6.15 9.15
N SER A 86 -1.86 5.01 8.64
CA SER A 86 -1.13 4.01 9.43
C SER A 86 0.38 4.14 9.36
N GLY A 87 0.92 4.72 8.28
CA GLY A 87 2.36 4.68 7.96
C GLY A 87 2.84 3.32 7.43
N ALA A 88 1.97 2.30 7.38
CA ALA A 88 2.34 0.97 6.90
C ALA A 88 2.39 0.94 5.36
N PRO A 89 3.41 0.30 4.76
CA PRO A 89 3.52 0.17 3.31
C PRO A 89 2.47 -0.80 2.73
N ILE A 90 2.15 -0.62 1.45
CA ILE A 90 1.36 -1.61 0.71
C ILE A 90 2.30 -2.73 0.26
N LEU A 91 1.96 -3.97 0.61
CA LEU A 91 2.77 -5.15 0.30
C LEU A 91 2.31 -5.82 -1.01
N PHE A 92 1.00 -6.01 -1.14
CA PHE A 92 0.39 -6.71 -2.26
C PHE A 92 -0.91 -6.03 -2.72
N ILE A 93 -1.27 -6.31 -3.97
CA ILE A 93 -2.54 -5.93 -4.58
C ILE A 93 -3.23 -7.14 -5.18
N GLY A 94 -4.53 -7.28 -4.94
CA GLY A 94 -5.40 -8.27 -5.56
C GLY A 94 -6.19 -7.63 -6.69
N THR A 95 -6.08 -8.19 -7.89
CA THR A 95 -6.80 -7.75 -9.11
C THR A 95 -7.82 -8.77 -9.60
N GLY A 96 -8.30 -9.64 -8.71
CA GLY A 96 -9.32 -10.62 -9.02
C GLY A 96 -9.53 -11.61 -7.87
N GLU A 97 -10.11 -12.77 -8.18
CA GLU A 97 -10.50 -13.80 -7.20
C GLU A 97 -9.55 -15.01 -7.19
N HIS A 98 -8.76 -15.18 -8.25
CA HIS A 98 -7.84 -16.31 -8.39
C HIS A 98 -6.52 -16.05 -7.64
N LEU A 99 -5.83 -17.13 -7.27
CA LEU A 99 -4.60 -17.07 -6.47
C LEU A 99 -3.44 -16.38 -7.20
N ASP A 100 -3.42 -16.47 -8.53
CA ASP A 100 -2.44 -15.84 -9.41
C ASP A 100 -2.70 -14.33 -9.63
N GLU A 101 -3.83 -13.82 -9.14
CA GLU A 101 -4.22 -12.41 -9.24
C GLU A 101 -3.83 -11.58 -7.99
N LEU A 102 -3.02 -12.17 -7.10
CA LEU A 102 -2.35 -11.46 -6.00
C LEU A 102 -0.92 -11.09 -6.41
N GLU A 103 -0.70 -9.81 -6.71
CA GLU A 103 0.57 -9.28 -7.20
C GLU A 103 1.31 -8.51 -6.10
N ARG A 104 2.65 -8.48 -6.16
CA ARG A 104 3.44 -7.55 -5.34
C ARG A 104 3.11 -6.11 -5.72
N PHE A 105 3.03 -5.23 -4.73
CA PHE A 105 2.78 -3.82 -4.98
C PHE A 105 3.96 -3.16 -5.70
N ASP A 106 3.65 -2.45 -6.79
CA ASP A 106 4.57 -1.59 -7.53
C ASP A 106 4.01 -0.16 -7.53
N PRO A 107 4.66 0.79 -6.82
CA PRO A 107 4.15 2.16 -6.68
C PRO A 107 4.09 2.90 -8.03
N THR A 108 5.03 2.65 -8.93
CA THR A 108 5.08 3.31 -10.24
C THR A 108 3.90 2.87 -11.09
N ARG A 109 3.63 1.56 -11.15
CA ARG A 109 2.46 1.01 -11.85
C ARG A 109 1.16 1.48 -11.23
N PHE A 110 1.07 1.52 -9.90
CA PHE A 110 -0.11 1.96 -9.19
C PHE A 110 -0.46 3.43 -9.47
N VAL A 111 0.53 4.33 -9.38
CA VAL A 111 0.34 5.76 -9.68
C VAL A 111 -0.04 5.95 -11.15
N SER A 112 0.58 5.21 -12.06
CA SER A 112 0.23 5.24 -13.49
C SER A 112 -1.23 4.85 -13.75
N ARG A 113 -1.75 3.82 -13.05
CA ARG A 113 -3.17 3.42 -13.12
C ARG A 113 -4.09 4.47 -12.51
N LEU A 114 -3.66 5.12 -11.42
CA LEU A 114 -4.44 6.12 -10.69
C LEU A 114 -4.65 7.41 -11.49
N LEU A 115 -3.60 7.86 -12.17
CA LEU A 115 -3.55 9.13 -12.91
C LEU A 115 -3.92 8.96 -14.39
N GLY A 116 -3.71 7.79 -14.97
CA GLY A 116 -3.71 7.65 -16.43
C GLY A 116 -2.54 8.44 -17.07
N MET A 117 -2.29 8.21 -18.35
CA MET A 117 -1.08 8.76 -19.01
C MET A 117 -1.07 10.29 -19.07
N GLY A 118 -2.25 10.94 -19.20
CA GLY A 118 -2.35 12.40 -19.29
C GLY A 118 -2.08 13.14 -17.97
N ASP A 119 -2.58 12.62 -16.85
CA ASP A 119 -2.41 13.30 -15.55
C ASP A 119 -1.02 13.01 -14.94
N LEU A 120 -0.39 11.89 -15.28
CA LEU A 120 0.99 11.59 -14.85
C LEU A 120 1.99 12.57 -15.46
N GLN A 121 1.84 12.90 -16.74
CA GLN A 121 2.72 13.84 -17.44
C GLN A 121 2.58 15.26 -16.85
N THR A 122 1.35 15.70 -16.59
CA THR A 122 1.07 16.96 -15.89
C THR A 122 1.59 16.99 -14.45
N LEU A 123 1.50 15.86 -13.73
CA LEU A 123 2.04 15.76 -12.37
C LEU A 123 3.56 15.84 -12.36
N LEU A 124 4.22 15.15 -13.31
CA LEU A 124 5.67 15.22 -13.49
C LEU A 124 6.11 16.64 -13.79
N GLU A 125 5.47 17.32 -14.74
CA GLU A 125 5.73 18.75 -15.04
C GLU A 125 5.61 19.64 -13.78
N ARG A 126 4.58 19.42 -12.95
CA ARG A 126 4.44 20.14 -11.66
C ARG A 126 5.52 19.79 -10.65
N PHE A 127 6.03 18.56 -10.67
CA PHE A 127 7.13 18.13 -9.81
C PHE A 127 8.48 18.71 -10.29
N GLU A 128 8.66 18.84 -11.61
CA GLU A 128 9.78 19.52 -12.26
C GLU A 128 9.78 21.04 -12.00
N ASP A 129 8.62 21.67 -11.93
CA ASP A 129 8.49 23.08 -11.52
C ASP A 129 8.92 23.30 -10.05
N LEU A 130 8.75 22.29 -9.19
CA LEU A 130 9.12 22.34 -7.77
C LEU A 130 10.59 21.96 -7.50
N ARG A 131 11.23 21.18 -8.39
CA ARG A 131 12.66 20.83 -8.34
C ARG A 131 13.36 21.35 -9.59
N GLY A 132 14.00 22.52 -9.47
CA GLY A 132 14.64 23.26 -10.57
C GLY A 132 15.28 22.43 -11.71
N LYS A 133 15.13 22.98 -12.92
CA LYS A 133 15.24 22.37 -14.27
C LYS A 133 16.47 21.51 -14.62
N GLU A 134 17.54 21.45 -13.84
CA GLU A 134 18.78 20.76 -14.25
C GLU A 134 18.87 19.29 -13.80
N GLU A 135 18.19 18.88 -12.73
CA GLU A 135 18.21 17.48 -12.25
C GLU A 135 17.10 16.60 -12.84
N ALA A 136 15.98 17.22 -13.21
CA ALA A 136 14.79 16.56 -13.74
C ALA A 136 15.01 15.86 -15.09
N GLN A 137 15.75 16.51 -16.00
CA GLN A 137 15.98 15.99 -17.36
C GLN A 137 16.69 14.62 -17.34
N LYS A 138 17.68 14.47 -16.44
CA LYS A 138 18.44 13.22 -16.28
C LYS A 138 17.64 12.14 -15.55
N ALA A 139 16.82 12.52 -14.56
CA ALA A 139 15.93 11.57 -13.89
C ALA A 139 14.86 10.99 -14.85
N SER A 140 14.34 11.83 -15.75
CA SER A 140 13.33 11.45 -16.75
C SER A 140 13.88 10.43 -17.76
N GLU A 141 15.08 10.64 -18.31
CA GLU A 141 15.73 9.70 -19.25
C GLU A 141 16.06 8.34 -18.60
N HIS A 142 16.43 8.34 -17.31
CA HIS A 142 16.78 7.12 -16.58
C HIS A 142 15.56 6.31 -16.15
N LEU A 143 14.43 6.97 -15.84
CA LEU A 143 13.15 6.32 -15.54
C LEU A 143 12.50 5.72 -16.78
N ILE A 144 12.53 6.43 -17.92
CA ILE A 144 11.98 5.96 -19.19
C ILE A 144 12.79 4.78 -19.74
N SER A 145 14.10 4.73 -19.49
CA SER A 145 14.98 3.65 -19.96
C SER A 145 15.13 2.45 -19.01
N GLY A 146 14.45 2.46 -17.85
CA GLY A 146 14.44 1.34 -16.90
C GLY A 146 15.76 1.08 -16.18
N ARG A 147 16.71 2.03 -16.21
CA ARG A 147 18.04 1.91 -15.59
C ARG A 147 18.17 2.87 -14.42
N PHE A 148 17.56 2.49 -13.30
CA PHE A 148 17.78 3.14 -12.01
C PHE A 148 18.96 2.46 -11.31
N THR A 149 20.03 3.20 -11.01
CA THR A 149 21.26 2.65 -10.41
C THR A 149 21.45 3.15 -8.98
N LEU A 150 22.23 2.42 -8.17
CA LEU A 150 22.58 2.83 -6.81
C LEU A 150 23.37 4.15 -6.74
N ARG A 151 23.97 4.58 -7.85
CA ARG A 151 24.58 5.90 -7.98
C ARG A 151 23.52 7.02 -8.01
N ASP A 152 22.35 6.76 -8.57
CA ASP A 152 21.27 7.74 -8.71
C ASP A 152 20.58 8.01 -7.36
N LEU A 153 20.52 6.98 -6.49
CA LEU A 153 20.04 7.09 -5.11
C LEU A 153 20.96 7.93 -4.22
N ARG A 154 22.28 7.91 -4.49
CA ARG A 154 23.28 8.67 -3.71
C ARG A 154 23.22 10.18 -3.98
N THR A 155 22.81 10.59 -5.18
CA THR A 155 22.70 12.01 -5.55
C THR A 155 21.49 12.69 -4.89
N GLN A 156 20.58 11.92 -4.28
CA GLN A 156 19.37 12.41 -3.63
C GLN A 156 19.51 12.69 -2.12
N LEU A 157 20.70 12.49 -1.54
CA LEU A 157 21.06 12.85 -0.15
C LEU A 157 21.92 14.11 -0.14
#